data_AF-A0AAN9BMK2-F1
#
_entry.id   AF-A0AAN9BMK2-F1
#
_cell.length_a   1.000
_cell.length_b   1.000
_cell.length_c   1.000
_cell.angle_alpha   90.00
_cell.angle_beta   90.00
_cell.angle_gamma   90.00
#
_symmetry.space_group_name_H-M   'P 1'
#
loop_
_entity.id
_entity.type
_entity.pdbx_description
1 polymer ?
#
loop_
_entity_poly.entity_id
_entity_poly.type
_entity_poly.pdbx_seq_one_letter_code
_entity_poly.pdbx_strand_id
1 'polypeptide(L)'
;MNWAWDVNNENLHGTFYQTRLNDPGYNLELFRMAHANDPTMKLFLNDYNVVAVEASTWDYLHMAQQFKNANVGLYGIGAQCHFGNEEEPNAGAITHRLDILSQGGVPIWITELDVQAQDENRRADFYEKALTAMYSHPNVEGILFCGFWDQQHWRGEKAALIMGK
;
A
#
# COMPACT_ATOMS: atom_id res chain seq x y z
N MET A 1 14.55 12.78 -11.71
CA MET A 1 13.36 12.30 -10.95
C MET A 1 12.99 10.98 -11.59
N ASN A 2 13.14 9.87 -10.87
CA ASN A 2 12.68 8.57 -11.36
C ASN A 2 11.24 8.41 -10.87
N TRP A 3 10.31 8.33 -11.80
CA TRP A 3 8.89 8.14 -11.55
C TRP A 3 8.63 6.67 -11.13
N ALA A 4 7.46 6.41 -10.57
CA ALA A 4 7.01 5.09 -10.13
C ALA A 4 5.61 4.81 -10.65
N TRP A 5 5.29 3.53 -10.85
CA TRP A 5 3.96 3.07 -11.24
C TRP A 5 3.49 1.93 -10.36
N ASP A 6 2.26 2.07 -9.86
CA ASP A 6 1.45 0.94 -9.43
C ASP A 6 0.89 0.29 -10.69
N VAL A 7 1.52 -0.80 -11.15
CA VAL A 7 1.25 -1.38 -12.49
C VAL A 7 -0.18 -1.91 -12.58
N ASN A 8 -0.65 -2.52 -11.50
CA ASN A 8 -2.00 -3.02 -11.37
C ASN A 8 -2.42 -2.90 -9.89
N ASN A 9 -3.42 -2.07 -9.64
CA ASN A 9 -3.88 -1.75 -8.30
C ASN A 9 -4.84 -2.82 -7.77
N GLU A 10 -4.73 -3.15 -6.49
CA GLU A 10 -5.67 -4.01 -5.76
C GLU A 10 -5.81 -5.43 -6.31
N ASN A 11 -4.78 -5.96 -6.96
CA ASN A 11 -4.87 -7.24 -7.65
C ASN A 11 -4.81 -8.46 -6.72
N LEU A 12 -4.57 -8.27 -5.41
CA LEU A 12 -4.75 -9.32 -4.40
C LEU A 12 -6.23 -9.58 -4.17
N HIS A 13 -7.01 -8.51 -4.05
CA HIS A 13 -8.45 -8.59 -3.74
C HIS A 13 -9.33 -8.54 -5.01
N GLY A 14 -8.86 -7.88 -6.06
CA GLY A 14 -9.57 -7.65 -7.31
C GLY A 14 -9.23 -8.68 -8.39
N THR A 15 -10.23 -9.41 -8.88
CA THR A 15 -10.05 -10.49 -9.85
C THR A 15 -10.58 -10.16 -11.26
N PHE A 16 -10.92 -8.90 -11.54
CA PHE A 16 -11.60 -8.50 -12.79
C PHE A 16 -10.84 -8.93 -14.05
N TYR A 17 -9.58 -8.51 -14.19
CA TYR A 17 -8.76 -8.83 -15.37
C TYR A 17 -8.44 -10.32 -15.44
N GLN A 18 -8.06 -10.94 -14.31
CA GLN A 18 -7.79 -12.38 -14.23
C GLN A 18 -8.98 -13.20 -14.76
N THR A 19 -10.18 -12.85 -14.33
CA THR A 19 -11.42 -13.54 -14.72
C THR A 19 -11.75 -13.30 -16.19
N ARG A 20 -11.58 -12.08 -16.69
CA ARG A 20 -11.90 -11.73 -18.09
C ARG A 20 -10.92 -12.32 -19.09
N LEU A 21 -9.64 -12.37 -18.73
CA LEU A 21 -8.59 -12.92 -19.58
C LEU A 21 -8.47 -14.44 -19.45
N ASN A 22 -9.03 -15.02 -18.38
CA ASN A 22 -8.87 -16.42 -18.02
C ASN A 22 -7.38 -16.85 -18.00
N ASP A 23 -6.54 -15.96 -17.49
CA ASP A 23 -5.09 -16.12 -17.44
C ASP A 23 -4.58 -15.80 -16.02
N PRO A 24 -4.12 -16.80 -15.26
CA PRO A 24 -3.53 -16.56 -13.94
C PRO A 24 -2.16 -15.87 -14.00
N GLY A 25 -1.51 -15.85 -15.16
CA GLY A 25 -0.21 -15.21 -15.40
C GLY A 25 -0.29 -13.75 -15.85
N TYR A 26 -1.48 -13.21 -16.11
CA TYR A 26 -1.65 -11.91 -16.76
C TYR A 26 -0.90 -10.78 -16.03
N ASN A 27 -0.88 -10.81 -14.69
CA ASN A 27 -0.30 -9.72 -13.91
C ASN A 27 1.24 -9.75 -13.96
N LEU A 28 1.84 -10.94 -14.03
CA LEU A 28 3.28 -11.05 -14.31
C LEU A 28 3.61 -10.52 -15.70
N GLU A 29 2.74 -10.78 -16.68
CA GLU A 29 2.93 -10.29 -18.04
C GLU A 29 2.80 -8.76 -18.13
N LEU A 30 1.86 -8.14 -17.42
CA LEU A 30 1.77 -6.68 -17.32
C LEU A 30 3.08 -6.06 -16.81
N PHE A 31 3.70 -6.66 -15.80
CA PHE A 31 5.00 -6.21 -15.31
C PHE A 31 6.12 -6.41 -16.34
N ARG A 32 6.18 -7.57 -17.01
CA ARG A 32 7.17 -7.79 -18.09
C ARG A 32 7.02 -6.75 -19.19
N MET A 33 5.79 -6.47 -19.61
CA MET A 33 5.50 -5.46 -20.63
C MET A 33 5.91 -4.07 -20.16
N ALA A 34 5.54 -3.65 -18.94
CA ALA A 34 5.92 -2.36 -18.39
C ALA A 34 7.45 -2.21 -18.31
N HIS A 35 8.14 -3.22 -17.78
CA HIS A 35 9.60 -3.21 -17.65
C HIS A 35 10.32 -3.24 -19.01
N ALA A 36 9.80 -3.95 -20.00
CA ALA A 36 10.37 -3.97 -21.34
C ALA A 36 10.24 -2.61 -22.06
N ASN A 37 9.17 -1.84 -21.78
CA ASN A 37 8.95 -0.52 -22.37
C ASN A 37 9.75 0.59 -21.67
N ASP A 38 9.88 0.52 -20.34
CA ASP A 38 10.74 1.42 -19.56
C ASP A 38 11.46 0.65 -18.44
N PRO A 39 12.68 0.15 -18.69
CA PRO A 39 13.46 -0.59 -17.69
C PRO A 39 13.91 0.26 -16.50
N THR A 40 13.82 1.58 -16.59
CA THR A 40 14.24 2.51 -15.54
C THR A 40 13.10 2.86 -14.57
N MET A 41 11.86 2.54 -14.95
CA MET A 41 10.68 2.79 -14.15
C MET A 41 10.65 1.89 -12.92
N LYS A 42 10.31 2.47 -11.76
CA LYS A 42 10.09 1.69 -10.54
C LYS A 42 8.67 1.13 -10.55
N LEU A 43 8.54 -0.19 -10.68
CA LEU A 43 7.24 -0.88 -10.75
C LEU A 43 6.83 -1.42 -9.37
N PHE A 44 5.61 -1.13 -8.96
CA PHE A 44 5.04 -1.50 -7.68
C PHE A 44 3.82 -2.39 -7.83
N LEU A 45 3.70 -3.35 -6.92
CA LEU A 45 2.39 -3.86 -6.50
C LEU A 45 1.79 -2.83 -5.53
N ASN A 46 0.47 -2.65 -5.48
CA ASN A 46 -0.19 -1.75 -4.51
C ASN A 46 -1.54 -2.32 -4.08
N ASP A 47 -1.79 -2.42 -2.77
CA ASP A 47 -3.03 -3.02 -2.26
C ASP A 47 -3.42 -2.53 -0.85
N TYR A 48 -4.72 -2.62 -0.53
CA TYR A 48 -5.27 -2.30 0.79
C TYR A 48 -5.22 -3.50 1.73
N ASN A 49 -5.45 -3.25 3.02
CA ASN A 49 -5.51 -4.27 4.09
C ASN A 49 -4.27 -5.13 4.32
N VAL A 50 -3.21 -5.02 3.50
CA VAL A 50 -1.99 -5.84 3.61
C VAL A 50 -1.20 -5.62 4.90
N VAL A 51 -1.48 -4.54 5.64
CA VAL A 51 -0.98 -4.29 7.00
C VAL A 51 -2.09 -4.19 8.06
N ALA A 52 -3.36 -4.42 7.69
CA ALA A 52 -4.50 -4.41 8.61
C ALA A 52 -5.02 -5.83 8.91
N VAL A 53 -5.00 -6.70 7.91
CA VAL A 53 -5.50 -8.07 7.94
C VAL A 53 -4.35 -9.04 7.74
N GLU A 54 -4.10 -9.90 8.73
CA GLU A 54 -2.95 -10.81 8.72
C GLU A 54 -2.96 -11.79 7.55
N ALA A 55 -4.13 -12.33 7.18
CA ALA A 55 -4.25 -13.21 6.01
C ALA A 55 -3.79 -12.49 4.72
N SER A 56 -4.26 -11.25 4.50
CA SER A 56 -3.83 -10.42 3.38
C SER A 56 -2.33 -10.11 3.44
N THR A 57 -1.73 -9.93 4.62
CA THR A 57 -0.27 -9.76 4.78
C THR A 57 0.50 -10.95 4.21
N TRP A 58 0.09 -12.18 4.57
CA TRP A 58 0.76 -13.39 4.07
C TRP A 58 0.55 -13.61 2.58
N ASP A 59 -0.68 -13.43 2.08
CA ASP A 59 -0.96 -13.60 0.66
C ASP A 59 -0.22 -12.55 -0.20
N TYR A 60 -0.11 -11.32 0.30
CA TYR A 60 0.66 -10.26 -0.36
C TYR A 60 2.17 -10.54 -0.36
N LEU A 61 2.72 -11.08 0.75
CA LEU A 61 4.11 -11.55 0.79
C LEU A 61 4.37 -12.63 -0.27
N HIS A 62 3.50 -13.64 -0.35
CA HIS A 62 3.62 -14.72 -1.35
C HIS A 62 3.58 -14.16 -2.78
N MET A 63 2.69 -13.19 -3.04
CA MET A 63 2.62 -12.50 -4.32
C MET A 63 3.92 -11.73 -4.62
N ALA A 64 4.44 -10.94 -3.68
CA ALA A 64 5.69 -10.20 -3.87
C ALA A 64 6.86 -11.15 -4.19
N GLN A 65 6.96 -12.28 -3.49
CA GLN A 65 7.97 -13.31 -3.75
C GLN A 65 7.78 -13.96 -5.13
N GLN A 66 6.55 -14.24 -5.55
CA GLN A 66 6.28 -14.76 -6.90
C GLN A 66 6.77 -13.80 -7.98
N PHE A 67 6.49 -12.50 -7.85
CA PHE A 67 6.91 -11.48 -8.81
C PHE A 67 8.42 -11.30 -8.84
N LYS A 68 9.05 -11.27 -7.67
CA LYS A 68 10.51 -11.21 -7.54
C LYS A 68 11.18 -12.42 -8.18
N ASN A 69 10.70 -13.63 -7.90
CA ASN A 69 11.24 -14.88 -8.44
C ASN A 69 11.03 -15.00 -9.96
N ALA A 70 9.94 -14.44 -10.48
CA ALA A 70 9.66 -14.39 -11.91
C ALA A 70 10.52 -13.35 -12.66
N ASN A 71 11.29 -12.52 -11.95
CA ASN A 71 12.19 -11.50 -12.49
C ASN A 71 11.52 -10.57 -13.50
N VAL A 72 10.31 -10.08 -13.16
CA VAL A 72 9.48 -9.25 -14.05
C VAL A 72 9.69 -7.74 -13.88
N GLY A 73 10.76 -7.32 -13.19
CA GLY A 73 11.05 -5.91 -12.94
C GLY A 73 10.34 -5.29 -11.74
N LEU A 74 9.85 -6.11 -10.78
CA LEU A 74 9.30 -5.62 -9.51
C LEU A 74 10.35 -4.82 -8.75
N TYR A 75 10.06 -3.54 -8.49
CA TYR A 75 10.91 -2.67 -7.67
C TYR A 75 10.51 -2.71 -6.19
N GLY A 76 9.21 -2.63 -5.88
CA GLY A 76 8.73 -2.48 -4.50
C GLY A 76 7.28 -2.92 -4.32
N ILE A 77 6.80 -2.88 -3.07
CA ILE A 77 5.40 -3.11 -2.73
C ILE A 77 4.79 -1.89 -2.03
N GLY A 78 3.55 -1.60 -2.34
CA GLY A 78 2.74 -0.52 -1.81
C GLY A 78 1.69 -1.06 -0.84
N ALA A 79 1.67 -0.54 0.37
CA ALA A 79 0.60 -0.74 1.32
C ALA A 79 -0.23 0.55 1.40
N GLN A 80 -1.49 0.50 0.96
CA GLN A 80 -2.34 1.70 0.91
C GLN A 80 -2.57 2.29 2.32
N CYS A 81 -2.76 1.45 3.33
CA CYS A 81 -2.92 1.86 4.73
C CYS A 81 -4.13 2.78 5.01
N HIS A 82 -5.26 2.47 4.38
CA HIS A 82 -6.56 3.01 4.78
C HIS A 82 -7.05 2.35 6.07
N PHE A 83 -7.05 3.09 7.19
CA PHE A 83 -7.64 2.60 8.45
C PHE A 83 -9.12 2.92 8.51
N GLY A 84 -9.95 2.00 9.00
CA GLY A 84 -11.40 2.13 9.09
C GLY A 84 -11.90 3.27 9.97
N ASN A 85 -13.21 3.51 9.93
CA ASN A 85 -13.85 4.55 10.73
C ASN A 85 -13.75 4.24 12.23
N GLU A 86 -13.14 5.17 12.99
CA GLU A 86 -12.81 5.02 14.41
C GLU A 86 -11.90 3.81 14.71
N GLU A 87 -11.22 3.28 13.69
CA GLU A 87 -10.25 2.19 13.83
C GLU A 87 -8.91 2.77 14.25
N GLU A 88 -8.51 2.47 15.49
CA GLU A 88 -7.22 2.87 16.02
C GLU A 88 -6.08 2.03 15.41
N PRO A 89 -5.07 2.66 14.79
CA PRO A 89 -3.89 1.94 14.30
C PRO A 89 -3.14 1.24 15.43
N ASN A 90 -3.06 -0.10 15.36
CA ASN A 90 -2.28 -0.89 16.31
C ASN A 90 -0.81 -0.91 15.87
N ALA A 91 0.03 -0.09 16.49
CA ALA A 91 1.45 0.04 16.17
C ALA A 91 2.20 -1.31 16.19
N GLY A 92 1.95 -2.16 17.20
CA GLY A 92 2.60 -3.47 17.30
C GLY A 92 2.21 -4.40 16.15
N ALA A 93 0.93 -4.40 15.77
CA ALA A 93 0.45 -5.18 14.64
C ALA A 93 0.99 -4.65 13.30
N ILE A 94 1.06 -3.32 13.12
CA ILE A 94 1.66 -2.69 11.94
C ILE A 94 3.12 -3.10 11.80
N THR A 95 3.92 -2.92 12.86
CA THR A 95 5.35 -3.31 12.85
C THR A 95 5.51 -4.80 12.52
N HIS A 96 4.74 -5.67 13.17
CA HIS A 96 4.79 -7.11 12.90
C HIS A 96 4.46 -7.47 11.45
N ARG A 97 3.46 -6.82 10.85
CA ARG A 97 3.07 -7.07 9.46
C ARG A 97 4.08 -6.49 8.47
N LEU A 98 4.70 -5.36 8.78
CA LEU A 98 5.83 -4.83 8.03
C LEU A 98 7.05 -5.77 8.10
N ASP A 99 7.32 -6.37 9.25
CA ASP A 99 8.38 -7.38 9.40
C ASP A 99 8.10 -8.60 8.50
N ILE A 100 6.84 -9.05 8.40
CA ILE A 100 6.44 -10.12 7.48
C ILE A 100 6.67 -9.69 6.03
N LEU A 101 6.12 -8.54 5.62
CA LEU A 101 6.24 -8.04 4.25
C LEU A 101 7.70 -7.77 3.85
N SER A 102 8.57 -7.42 4.80
CA SER A 102 10.00 -7.20 4.61
C SER A 102 10.71 -8.42 3.99
N GLN A 103 10.17 -9.62 4.22
CA GLN A 103 10.69 -10.89 3.69
C GLN A 103 10.47 -11.04 2.18
N GLY A 104 9.68 -10.16 1.54
CA GLY A 104 9.61 -10.05 0.09
C GLY A 104 10.95 -9.59 -0.51
N GLY A 105 11.79 -8.93 0.29
CA GLY A 105 13.12 -8.49 -0.09
C GLY A 105 13.10 -7.40 -1.18
N VAL A 106 12.04 -6.62 -1.21
CA VAL A 106 11.92 -5.37 -1.97
C VAL A 106 11.46 -4.28 -1.00
N PRO A 107 11.73 -2.99 -1.26
CA PRO A 107 11.28 -1.90 -0.41
C PRO A 107 9.75 -1.84 -0.28
N ILE A 108 9.31 -1.36 0.88
CA ILE A 108 7.90 -1.13 1.21
C ILE A 108 7.63 0.37 1.13
N TRP A 109 6.53 0.74 0.50
CA TRP A 109 6.01 2.11 0.46
C TRP A 109 4.63 2.13 1.09
N ILE A 110 4.40 3.10 1.97
CA ILE A 110 3.05 3.43 2.42
C ILE A 110 2.50 4.43 1.41
N THR A 111 1.46 4.05 0.66
CA THR A 111 1.09 4.74 -0.58
C THR A 111 -0.11 5.67 -0.42
N GLU A 112 -1.01 5.40 0.52
CA GLU A 112 -2.30 6.08 0.59
C GLU A 112 -2.78 6.26 2.04
N LEU A 113 -1.87 6.58 2.96
CA LEU A 113 -2.19 6.64 4.40
C LEU A 113 -3.31 7.65 4.66
N ASP A 114 -4.40 7.15 5.23
CA ASP A 114 -5.44 7.96 5.85
C ASP A 114 -6.08 7.21 7.04
N VAL A 115 -6.59 7.97 8.01
CA VAL A 115 -7.30 7.43 9.18
C VAL A 115 -8.61 8.20 9.34
N GLN A 116 -9.64 7.55 9.88
CA GLN A 116 -10.94 8.19 10.10
C GLN A 116 -11.28 8.29 11.59
N ALA A 117 -11.52 9.50 12.08
CA ALA A 117 -12.12 9.75 13.39
C ALA A 117 -12.91 11.06 13.38
N GLN A 118 -14.04 11.10 14.09
CA GLN A 118 -14.87 12.29 14.22
C GLN A 118 -14.15 13.41 15.00
N ASP A 119 -13.47 13.04 16.08
CA ASP A 119 -12.70 13.97 16.91
C ASP A 119 -11.31 14.19 16.29
N GLU A 120 -10.91 15.46 16.16
CA GLU A 120 -9.64 15.84 15.53
C GLU A 120 -8.43 15.40 16.36
N ASN A 121 -8.50 15.47 17.69
CA ASN A 121 -7.39 15.03 18.54
C ASN A 121 -7.22 13.51 18.45
N ARG A 122 -8.32 12.76 18.44
CA ARG A 122 -8.28 11.31 18.20
C ARG A 122 -7.71 10.97 16.82
N ARG A 123 -8.06 11.74 15.79
CA ARG A 123 -7.49 11.58 14.44
C ARG A 123 -5.98 11.83 14.44
N ALA A 124 -5.52 12.86 15.16
CA ALA A 124 -4.10 13.15 15.33
C ALA A 124 -3.37 12.00 16.05
N ASP A 125 -3.93 11.47 17.15
CA ASP A 125 -3.38 10.32 17.87
C ASP A 125 -3.26 9.08 16.97
N PHE A 126 -4.24 8.85 16.09
CA PHE A 126 -4.21 7.74 15.14
C PHE A 126 -3.07 7.90 14.12
N TYR A 127 -2.90 9.11 13.56
CA TYR A 127 -1.76 9.39 12.69
C TYR A 127 -0.43 9.22 13.43
N GLU A 128 -0.30 9.71 14.66
CA GLU A 128 0.94 9.55 15.44
C GLU A 128 1.31 8.07 15.60
N LYS A 129 0.35 7.21 15.94
CA LYS A 129 0.58 5.76 16.08
C LYS A 129 0.99 5.10 14.78
N ALA A 130 0.27 5.38 13.68
CA ALA A 130 0.57 4.81 12.37
C ALA A 130 1.94 5.27 11.87
N LEU A 131 2.19 6.59 11.86
CA LEU A 131 3.42 7.18 11.37
C LEU A 131 4.63 6.74 12.20
N THR A 132 4.51 6.67 13.52
CA THR A 132 5.61 6.19 14.38
C THR A 132 5.99 4.76 14.03
N ALA A 133 5.02 3.86 13.88
CA ALA A 133 5.28 2.46 13.52
C ALA A 133 5.89 2.34 12.11
N MET A 134 5.30 3.02 11.12
CA MET A 134 5.73 2.96 9.72
C MET A 134 7.11 3.59 9.49
N TYR A 135 7.34 4.79 10.02
CA TYR A 135 8.60 5.51 9.86
C TYR A 135 9.77 4.84 10.58
N SER A 136 9.50 4.12 11.68
CA SER A 136 10.54 3.41 12.43
C SER A 136 11.00 2.11 11.78
N HIS A 137 10.27 1.61 10.76
CA HIS A 137 10.58 0.33 10.15
C HIS A 137 11.63 0.48 9.02
N PRO A 138 12.78 -0.22 9.07
CA PRO A 138 13.92 0.05 8.19
C PRO A 138 13.68 -0.23 6.70
N ASN A 139 12.68 -1.05 6.36
CA ASN A 139 12.33 -1.37 4.97
C ASN A 139 11.23 -0.46 4.40
N VAL A 140 10.70 0.49 5.19
CA VAL A 140 9.77 1.50 4.68
C VAL A 140 10.59 2.65 4.10
N GLU A 141 10.52 2.83 2.78
CA GLU A 141 11.29 3.86 2.05
C GLU A 141 10.48 5.13 1.74
N GLY A 142 9.15 5.08 1.87
CA GLY A 142 8.28 6.21 1.54
C GLY A 142 6.94 6.12 2.26
N ILE A 143 6.40 7.29 2.59
CA ILE A 143 5.05 7.46 3.16
C ILE A 143 4.35 8.57 2.39
N LEU A 144 3.18 8.25 1.85
CA LEU A 144 2.29 9.13 1.10
C LEU A 144 0.92 9.13 1.78
N PHE A 145 0.29 10.29 1.85
CA PHE A 145 -1.05 10.46 2.42
C PHE A 145 -2.11 10.45 1.31
N CYS A 146 -3.27 9.84 1.55
CA CYS A 146 -4.39 9.85 0.58
C CYS A 146 -5.23 11.13 0.66
N GLY A 147 -4.55 12.26 0.45
CA GLY A 147 -5.14 13.58 0.54
C GLY A 147 -5.03 14.19 1.94
N PHE A 148 -5.22 15.51 1.99
CA PHE A 148 -5.09 16.27 3.24
C PHE A 148 -6.26 17.25 3.46
N TRP A 149 -7.03 17.57 2.42
CA TRP A 149 -8.03 18.64 2.43
C TRP A 149 -9.45 18.08 2.36
N ASP A 150 -10.28 18.41 3.34
CA ASP A 150 -11.66 17.93 3.50
C ASP A 150 -12.55 18.09 2.26
N GLN A 151 -12.42 19.19 1.52
CA GLN A 151 -13.25 19.47 0.34
C GLN A 151 -12.98 18.52 -0.84
N GLN A 152 -11.85 17.81 -0.83
CA GLN A 152 -11.42 16.91 -1.91
C GLN A 152 -11.05 15.50 -1.42
N HIS A 153 -10.99 15.29 -0.10
CA HIS A 153 -10.67 13.98 0.45
C HIS A 153 -11.80 13.00 0.15
N TRP A 154 -11.46 11.85 -0.44
CA TRP A 154 -12.45 10.86 -0.90
C TRP A 154 -13.33 10.29 0.24
N ARG A 155 -12.76 10.21 1.45
CA ARG A 155 -13.43 9.84 2.71
C ARG A 155 -14.01 11.01 3.52
N GLY A 156 -13.98 12.23 2.98
CA GLY A 156 -14.55 13.45 3.59
C GLY A 156 -13.82 13.98 4.82
N GLU A 157 -14.48 14.91 5.51
CA GLU A 157 -13.97 15.66 6.69
C GLU A 157 -13.33 14.78 7.77
N LYS A 158 -13.91 13.61 8.05
CA LYS A 158 -13.42 12.74 9.13
C LYS A 158 -12.07 12.08 8.84
N ALA A 159 -11.57 12.18 7.61
CA ALA A 159 -10.25 11.69 7.22
C ALA A 159 -9.24 12.81 6.93
N ALA A 160 -9.73 14.04 6.75
CA ALA A 160 -8.89 15.16 6.35
C ALA A 160 -7.95 15.64 7.47
N LEU A 161 -6.77 16.08 7.05
CA LEU A 161 -5.78 16.71 7.92
C LEU A 161 -6.07 18.20 8.13
N ILE A 162 -6.75 18.83 7.17
CA ILE A 162 -7.05 20.26 7.17
C ILE A 162 -8.51 20.47 6.76
N MET A 163 -9.19 21.31 7.53
CA MET A 163 -10.54 21.78 7.27
C MET A 163 -10.51 23.06 6.42
N GLY A 164 -11.08 23.01 5.22
CA GLY A 164 -11.31 24.17 4.36
C GLY A 164 -12.49 24.98 4.87
N LYS A 165 -12.21 26.14 5.47
CA LYS A 165 -13.23 27.17 5.71
C LYS A 165 -13.55 27.94 4.44
#